data_AF-A0A5B6TID2-F1
#
_entry.id   AF-A0A5B6TID2-F1
#
_cell.length_a   1.000
_cell.length_b   1.000
_cell.length_c   1.000
_cell.angle_alpha   90.00
_cell.angle_beta   90.00
_cell.angle_gamma   90.00
#
_symmetry.space_group_name_H-M   'P 1'
#
loop_
_entity.id
_entity.type
_entity.pdbx_description
1 polymer ?
#
loop_
_entity_poly.entity_id
_entity_poly.type
_entity_poly.pdbx_seq_one_letter_code
_entity_poly.pdbx_strand_id
1 'polypeptide(L)'
;MALVFLCLMMYNKNYFYKLRRPSEKLFAEVVEYRWEKGPMRNDYTKLCYPYVRISGKEESSLVKLSYANNHSEPFKIGEVVEVFWHEKTLLYYHACETGFMKFIPAFKKE
;
A
#
# COMPACT_ATOMS: atom_id res chain seq x y z
N MET A 1 2.15 10.16 25.68
CA MET A 1 2.77 9.37 24.61
C MET A 1 1.75 8.62 23.76
N ALA A 2 0.90 7.75 24.34
CA ALA A 2 -0.10 6.98 23.57
C ALA A 2 -1.13 7.83 22.81
N LEU A 3 -1.63 8.92 23.41
CA LEU A 3 -2.59 9.82 22.75
C LEU A 3 -2.00 10.54 21.53
N VAL A 4 -0.76 11.03 21.65
CA VAL A 4 -0.04 11.69 20.54
C VAL A 4 0.18 10.70 19.39
N PHE A 5 0.58 9.47 19.71
CA PHE A 5 0.74 8.40 18.72
C PHE A 5 -0.59 8.08 18.01
N LEU A 6 -1.70 7.98 18.77
CA LEU A 6 -3.02 7.77 18.20
C LEU A 6 -3.43 8.91 17.25
N CYS A 7 -3.22 10.16 17.65
CA CYS A 7 -3.50 11.32 16.81
C CYS A 7 -2.70 11.30 15.49
N LEU A 8 -1.42 10.91 15.55
CA LEU A 8 -0.58 10.75 14.35
C LEU A 8 -1.11 9.65 13.41
N MET A 9 -1.50 8.51 13.96
CA MET A 9 -2.08 7.41 13.17
C MET A 9 -3.39 7.82 12.49
N MET A 10 -4.25 8.55 13.22
CA MET A 10 -5.47 9.12 12.65
C MET A 10 -5.14 10.12 11.54
N TYR A 11 -4.20 11.04 11.76
CA TYR A 11 -3.78 12.00 10.74
C TYR A 11 -3.33 11.31 9.45
N ASN A 12 -2.45 10.30 9.58
CA ASN A 12 -1.95 9.52 8.45
C ASN A 12 -3.07 8.80 7.69
N LYS A 13 -4.01 8.17 8.40
CA LYS A 13 -5.17 7.50 7.81
C LYS A 13 -6.06 8.48 7.02
N ASN A 14 -6.30 9.68 7.56
CA ASN A 14 -7.09 10.70 6.88
C ASN A 14 -6.37 11.30 5.69
N TYR A 15 -5.05 11.50 5.79
CA TYR A 15 -4.22 11.93 4.66
C TYR A 15 -4.28 10.90 3.53
N PHE A 16 -4.13 9.62 3.84
CA PHE A 16 -4.27 8.54 2.86
C PHE A 16 -5.63 8.56 2.15
N TYR A 17 -6.74 8.76 2.89
CA TYR A 17 -8.05 8.89 2.25
C TYR A 17 -8.19 10.14 1.39
N LYS A 18 -7.55 11.26 1.74
CA LYS A 18 -7.51 12.45 0.89
C LYS A 18 -6.75 12.21 -0.41
N LEU A 19 -5.70 11.41 -0.38
CA LEU A 19 -4.97 10.99 -1.59
C LEU A 19 -5.81 10.01 -2.43
N ARG A 20 -6.45 9.04 -1.79
CA ARG A 20 -7.22 7.99 -2.46
C ARG A 20 -8.47 8.50 -3.17
N ARG A 21 -9.21 9.45 -2.55
CA ARG A 21 -10.52 9.94 -3.06
C ARG A 21 -10.49 10.53 -4.48
N PRO A 22 -9.57 11.44 -4.83
CA PRO A 22 -9.50 12.00 -6.18
C PRO A 22 -8.75 11.09 -7.17
N SER A 23 -8.01 10.08 -6.67
CA SER A 23 -7.25 9.19 -7.53
C SER A 23 -8.14 8.20 -8.28
N GLU A 24 -7.76 7.92 -9.52
CA GLU A 24 -8.36 6.85 -10.29
C GLU A 24 -8.11 5.49 -9.63
N LYS A 25 -9.18 4.72 -9.47
CA LYS A 25 -9.10 3.33 -9.01
C LYS A 25 -8.72 2.44 -10.18
N LEU A 26 -7.66 1.66 -10.00
CA LEU A 26 -7.14 0.71 -10.97
C LEU A 26 -7.16 -0.70 -10.39
N PHE A 27 -7.11 -1.70 -11.27
CA PHE A 27 -7.00 -3.11 -10.89
C PHE A 27 -5.67 -3.66 -11.38
N ALA A 28 -4.95 -4.34 -10.50
CA ALA A 28 -3.65 -4.92 -10.83
C ALA A 28 -3.54 -6.36 -10.32
N GLU A 29 -2.99 -7.24 -11.15
CA GLU A 29 -2.73 -8.63 -10.81
C GLU A 29 -1.36 -8.75 -10.14
N VAL A 30 -1.27 -9.47 -9.01
CA VAL A 30 0.00 -9.78 -8.35
C VAL A 30 0.72 -10.87 -9.13
N VAL A 31 1.84 -10.52 -9.76
CA VAL A 31 2.57 -11.46 -10.63
C VAL A 31 3.69 -12.16 -9.86
N GLU A 32 4.44 -11.41 -9.07
CA GLU A 32 5.57 -11.96 -8.33
C GLU A 32 5.91 -11.10 -7.11
N TYR A 33 6.81 -11.63 -6.29
CA TYR A 33 7.37 -10.92 -5.16
C TYR A 33 8.87 -10.73 -5.34
N ARG A 34 9.37 -9.55 -4.97
CA ARG A 34 10.81 -9.27 -4.96
C ARG A 34 11.26 -8.80 -3.59
N TRP A 35 12.34 -9.40 -3.10
CA TRP A 35 12.99 -9.00 -1.86
C TRP A 35 13.95 -7.85 -2.15
N GLU A 36 13.61 -6.67 -1.64
CA GLU A 36 14.42 -5.47 -1.81
C GLU A 36 14.90 -4.93 -0.46
N LYS A 37 16.00 -4.19 -0.44
CA LYS A 37 16.46 -3.54 0.79
C LYS A 37 15.43 -2.49 1.22
N GLY A 38 15.08 -2.49 2.51
CA GLY A 38 14.17 -1.50 3.07
C GLY A 38 14.71 -0.07 2.95
N PRO A 39 13.83 0.95 3.01
CA PRO A 39 14.21 2.35 2.83
C PRO A 39 15.08 2.91 3.97
N MET A 40 15.12 2.25 5.14
CA MET A 40 15.96 2.69 6.26
C MET A 40 17.42 2.30 6.04
N ARG A 41 18.27 3.33 6.02
CA ARG A 41 19.68 3.29 5.59
C ARG A 41 20.56 2.30 6.34
N ASN A 42 20.23 1.97 7.60
CA ASN A 42 21.04 1.13 8.49
C ASN A 42 20.45 -0.27 8.77
N ASP A 43 19.35 -0.63 8.11
CA ASP A 43 18.71 -1.93 8.31
C ASP A 43 19.12 -2.88 7.18
N TYR A 44 19.65 -4.05 7.54
CA TYR A 44 19.85 -5.16 6.59
C TYR A 44 18.52 -5.86 6.25
N THR A 45 17.42 -5.39 6.82
CA THR A 45 16.06 -5.88 6.62
C THR A 45 15.68 -5.78 5.14
N LYS A 46 15.44 -6.95 4.55
CA LYS A 46 14.81 -7.06 3.23
C LYS A 46 13.30 -7.03 3.41
N LEU A 47 12.63 -6.31 2.54
CA LEU A 47 11.18 -6.22 2.46
C LEU A 47 10.72 -6.96 1.22
N CYS A 48 9.68 -7.78 1.37
CA CYS A 48 9.06 -8.50 0.28
C CYS A 48 8.00 -7.59 -0.36
N TYR A 49 8.27 -7.10 -1.57
CA TYR A 49 7.36 -6.23 -2.29
C TYR A 49 6.59 -7.00 -3.36
N PRO A 50 5.26 -6.83 -3.44
CA PRO A 50 4.46 -7.33 -4.56
C PRO A 50 4.76 -6.52 -5.82
N TYR A 51 5.03 -7.21 -6.91
CA TYR A 51 5.14 -6.67 -8.26
C TYR A 51 3.89 -7.04 -9.03
N VAL A 52 3.18 -6.02 -9.51
CA VAL A 52 1.85 -6.16 -10.07
C VAL A 52 1.81 -5.72 -11.53
N ARG A 53 0.92 -6.33 -12.31
CA ARG A 53 0.59 -5.91 -13.67
C ARG A 53 -0.74 -5.16 -13.65
N ILE A 54 -0.75 -3.91 -14.10
CA ILE A 54 -1.96 -3.09 -14.15
C ILE A 54 -2.80 -3.49 -15.36
N SER A 55 -4.08 -3.76 -15.14
CA SER A 55 -5.03 -4.13 -16.20
C SER A 55 -5.15 -2.99 -17.23
N GLY A 56 -5.10 -3.33 -18.52
CA GLY A 56 -5.25 -2.35 -19.61
C GLY A 56 -4.01 -1.53 -19.97
N LYS A 57 -2.85 -1.77 -19.33
CA LYS A 57 -1.55 -1.30 -19.81
C LYS A 57 -0.82 -2.43 -20.56
N GLU A 58 -0.06 -2.07 -21.60
CA GLU A 58 0.73 -3.03 -22.39
C GLU A 58 1.51 -4.02 -21.49
N GLU A 59 1.48 -5.30 -21.88
CA GLU A 59 1.63 -6.49 -21.04
C GLU A 59 2.95 -6.66 -20.28
N SER A 60 3.95 -5.79 -20.48
CA SER A 60 5.35 -6.10 -20.18
C SER A 60 5.95 -5.42 -18.94
N SER A 61 5.35 -4.34 -18.40
CA SER A 61 5.96 -3.64 -17.25
C SER A 61 5.32 -4.02 -15.92
N LEU A 62 6.05 -4.82 -15.13
CA LEU A 62 5.72 -5.06 -13.73
C LEU A 62 6.01 -3.81 -12.91
N VAL A 63 5.03 -3.39 -12.11
CA VAL A 63 5.12 -2.21 -11.27
C VAL A 63 5.20 -2.64 -9.81
N LYS A 64 6.13 -2.04 -9.07
CA LYS A 64 6.23 -2.24 -7.63
C LYS A 64 5.03 -1.63 -6.92
N LEU A 65 4.29 -2.46 -6.18
CA LEU A 65 3.26 -2.00 -5.26
C LEU A 65 3.90 -1.64 -3.91
N SER A 66 3.71 -0.41 -3.44
CA SER A 66 4.26 0.07 -2.16
C SER A 66 3.42 -0.45 -0.98
N TYR A 67 3.44 -1.76 -0.82
CA TYR A 67 2.76 -2.48 0.25
C TYR A 67 3.58 -3.72 0.59
N ALA A 68 4.66 -3.51 1.35
CA ALA A 68 5.58 -4.56 1.76
C ALA A 68 5.33 -5.04 3.18
N ASN A 69 5.71 -6.28 3.42
CA ASN A 69 5.80 -6.87 4.74
C ASN A 69 7.11 -7.69 4.82
N ASN A 70 7.73 -7.73 6.00
CA ASN A 70 8.93 -8.51 6.28
C ASN A 70 8.63 -9.96 6.70
N HIS A 71 7.38 -10.26 7.06
CA HIS A 71 6.98 -11.55 7.62
C HIS A 71 6.08 -12.39 6.71
N SER A 72 5.38 -11.79 5.73
CA SER A 72 4.41 -12.52 4.91
C SER A 72 4.21 -11.88 3.54
N GLU A 73 3.70 -12.66 2.61
CA GLU A 73 3.14 -12.20 1.35
C GLU A 73 1.67 -11.79 1.60
N PRO A 74 1.34 -10.49 1.52
CA PRO A 74 0.00 -10.01 1.87
C PRO A 74 -1.09 -10.43 0.86
N PHE A 75 -0.69 -10.88 -0.33
CA PHE A 75 -1.56 -11.28 -1.43
C PHE A 75 -1.09 -12.60 -2.02
N LYS A 76 -1.99 -13.34 -2.67
CA LYS A 76 -1.61 -14.52 -3.46
C LYS A 76 -1.11 -14.09 -4.84
N ILE A 77 -0.17 -14.85 -5.40
CA ILE A 77 0.18 -14.71 -6.82
C ILE A 77 -1.05 -15.03 -7.68
N GLY A 78 -1.33 -14.20 -8.68
CA GLY A 78 -2.54 -14.21 -9.51
C GLY A 78 -3.73 -13.46 -8.90
N GLU A 79 -3.61 -12.93 -7.67
CA GLU A 79 -4.69 -12.14 -7.05
C GLU A 79 -4.80 -10.76 -7.70
N VAL A 80 -6.03 -10.36 -8.03
CA VAL A 80 -6.32 -9.02 -8.54
C VAL A 80 -6.66 -8.10 -7.37
N VAL A 81 -5.89 -7.04 -7.21
CA VAL A 81 -6.01 -6.06 -6.12
C VAL A 81 -6.36 -4.68 -6.66
N GLU A 82 -7.13 -3.93 -5.87
CA GLU A 82 -7.41 -2.52 -6.14
C GLU A 82 -6.20 -1.65 -5.75
N VAL A 83 -5.76 -0.80 -6.68
CA VAL A 83 -4.60 0.09 -6.51
C VAL A 83 -4.89 1.47 -7.06
N PHE A 84 -4.06 2.44 -6.70
CA PHE A 84 -4.11 3.78 -7.27
C PHE A 84 -2.72 4.41 -7.33
N TRP A 85 -2.52 5.33 -8.27
CA TRP A 85 -1.29 6.10 -8.37
C TRP A 85 -1.34 7.31 -7.43
N HIS A 86 -0.23 7.56 -6.77
CA HIS A 86 0.09 8.83 -6.15
C HIS A 86 1.52 9.22 -6.54
N GLU A 87 1.64 10.32 -7.29
CA GLU A 87 2.88 10.75 -7.94
C GLU A 87 3.49 9.62 -8.80
N LYS A 88 4.56 8.99 -8.34
CA LYS A 88 5.26 7.88 -9.02
C LYS A 88 5.17 6.55 -8.24
N THR A 89 4.34 6.50 -7.20
CA THR A 89 4.20 5.35 -6.33
C THR A 89 2.83 4.71 -6.52
N LEU A 90 2.81 3.40 -6.73
CA LEU A 90 1.58 2.62 -6.76
C LEU A 90 1.21 2.19 -5.33
N LEU A 91 0.01 2.54 -4.88
CA LEU A 91 -0.47 2.30 -3.52
C LEU A 91 -1.63 1.32 -3.52
N TYR A 92 -1.71 0.49 -2.47
CA TYR A 92 -2.82 -0.44 -2.27
C TYR A 92 -4.07 0.28 -1.77
N TYR A 93 -5.20 0.13 -2.44
CA TYR A 93 -6.41 0.92 -2.19
C TYR A 93 -7.00 0.72 -0.78
N HIS A 94 -6.87 -0.49 -0.22
CA HIS A 94 -7.40 -0.87 1.09
C HIS A 94 -6.33 -0.93 2.19
N ALA A 95 -5.19 -0.25 2.02
CA ALA A 95 -4.10 -0.26 3.00
C ALA A 95 -4.54 0.17 4.41
N CYS A 96 -5.50 1.09 4.54
CA CYS A 96 -6.04 1.54 5.83
C CYS A 96 -7.26 0.76 6.34
N GLU A 97 -7.73 -0.24 5.59
CA GLU A 97 -8.90 -1.08 5.92
C GLU A 97 -8.48 -2.49 6.37
N THR A 98 -7.17 -2.76 6.37
CA THR A 98 -6.54 -4.02 6.76
C THR A 98 -5.74 -3.88 8.05
N GLY A 99 -5.51 -5.01 8.73
CA GLY A 99 -4.68 -5.09 9.94
C GLY A 99 -5.10 -4.15 11.07
N PHE A 100 -4.13 -3.64 11.83
CA PHE A 100 -4.37 -2.73 12.96
C PHE A 100 -4.97 -1.38 12.53
N MET A 101 -4.66 -0.91 11.32
CA MET A 101 -5.17 0.35 10.77
C MET A 101 -6.71 0.37 10.66
N LYS A 102 -7.35 -0.79 10.55
CA LYS A 102 -8.81 -0.93 10.58
C LYS A 102 -9.43 -0.36 11.86
N PHE A 103 -8.78 -0.55 13.01
CA PHE A 103 -9.29 -0.15 14.32
C PHE A 103 -9.03 1.32 14.65
N ILE A 104 -8.18 2.00 13.86
CA ILE A 104 -7.89 3.41 14.04
C ILE A 104 -9.06 4.24 13.46
N PRO A 105 -9.71 5.10 14.25
CA PRO A 105 -10.79 5.93 13.74
C PRO A 105 -10.28 6.90 12.66
N ALA A 106 -11.09 7.10 11.62
CA ALA A 106 -10.89 8.22 10.70
C ALA A 106 -11.61 9.45 11.26
N PHE A 107 -11.13 10.66 10.96
CA PHE A 107 -11.90 11.85 11.25
C PHE A 107 -13.06 11.84 10.25
N LYS A 108 -14.28 11.55 10.73
CA LYS A 108 -15.49 11.77 9.94
C LYS A 108 -15.48 13.26 9.57
N LYS A 109 -15.27 13.57 8.30
CA LYS A 109 -15.75 14.84 7.76
C LYS A 109 -17.23 14.63 7.46
N GLU A 110 -18.05 15.27 8.27
CA GLU A 110 -19.38 15.73 7.85
C GLU A 110 -19.26 16.57 6.57
#